data_AF-A0AAU0KS88-F1
#
_entry.id   AF-A0AAU0KS88-F1
#
_cell.length_a   1.000
_cell.length_b   1.000
_cell.length_c   1.000
_cell.angle_alpha   90.00
_cell.angle_beta   90.00
_cell.angle_gamma   90.00
#
_symmetry.space_group_name_H-M   'P 1'
#
loop_
_entity.id
_entity.type
_entity.pdbx_description
1 polymer ?
#
loop_
_entity_poly.entity_id
_entity_poly.type
_entity_poly.pdbx_seq_one_letter_code
_entity_poly.pdbx_strand_id
1 'polypeptide(L)'
;MGSFFDIGCKAYNNNYGERGLTVGLNRTASNALETLFDEALQANHPDIHEKIMMYLPLDQISFSELSKEEFNLAVKAIKDCIHNRTEPTEGQSYQKRMWEEEIQPLILQDERYQQL
;
A
#
# COMPACT_ATOMS: atom_id res chain seq x y z
N MET A 1 7.42 8.85 15.90
CA MET A 1 6.86 7.53 15.51
C MET A 1 6.35 7.65 14.08
N GLY A 2 6.47 6.60 13.28
CA GLY A 2 5.85 6.51 11.95
C GLY A 2 4.59 5.64 11.99
N SER A 3 4.10 5.25 10.83
CA SER A 3 2.81 4.58 10.64
C SER A 3 2.96 3.07 10.48
N PHE A 4 1.92 2.34 10.89
CA PHE A 4 1.79 0.90 10.70
C PHE A 4 0.93 0.61 9.47
N PHE A 5 1.43 -0.24 8.58
CA PHE A 5 0.78 -0.59 7.33
C PHE A 5 0.24 -2.02 7.44
N ASP A 6 -1.05 -2.17 7.18
CA ASP A 6 -1.74 -3.45 7.11
C ASP A 6 -2.15 -3.72 5.67
N ILE A 7 -1.45 -4.64 5.01
CA ILE A 7 -1.67 -4.93 3.59
C ILE A 7 -2.76 -5.99 3.41
N GLY A 8 -2.93 -6.89 4.39
CA GLY A 8 -3.96 -7.91 4.37
C GLY A 8 -3.50 -9.24 4.96
N CYS A 9 -3.98 -10.35 4.40
CA CYS A 9 -3.79 -11.66 5.00
C CYS A 9 -3.24 -12.68 4.00
N LYS A 10 -2.46 -13.63 4.52
CA LYS A 10 -1.98 -14.79 3.76
C LYS A 10 -2.92 -15.99 3.94
N ALA A 11 -3.03 -16.81 2.89
CA ALA A 11 -3.75 -18.08 2.91
C ALA A 11 -3.41 -18.94 4.12
N TYR A 12 -4.49 -19.39 4.77
CA TYR A 12 -4.45 -20.36 5.85
C TYR A 12 -3.68 -21.60 5.39
N ASN A 13 -2.50 -21.80 5.99
CA ASN A 13 -1.79 -23.05 5.91
C ASN A 13 -1.80 -23.64 7.32
N ASN A 14 -2.31 -24.87 7.45
CA ASN A 14 -2.63 -25.63 8.68
C ASN A 14 -1.54 -25.68 9.79
N ASN A 15 -0.39 -25.04 9.65
CA ASN A 15 0.72 -25.09 10.59
C ASN A 15 1.09 -23.76 11.26
N TYR A 16 0.58 -22.61 10.81
CA TYR A 16 0.79 -21.31 11.47
C TYR A 16 -0.46 -20.46 11.31
N GLY A 17 -1.02 -19.94 12.41
CA GLY A 17 -2.21 -19.10 12.41
C GLY A 17 -2.09 -17.88 11.48
N GLU A 18 -3.21 -17.22 11.18
CA GLU A 18 -3.29 -16.04 10.32
C GLU A 18 -2.14 -15.06 10.65
N ARG A 19 -1.17 -14.96 9.74
CA ARG A 19 -0.17 -13.88 9.79
C ARG A 19 -0.72 -12.76 8.92
N GLY A 20 -1.14 -11.67 9.58
CA GLY A 20 -1.34 -10.39 8.91
C GLY A 20 -0.05 -9.98 8.18
N LEU A 21 -0.21 -9.50 6.96
CA LEU A 21 0.84 -8.97 6.11
C LEU A 21 1.03 -7.50 6.48
N THR A 22 1.78 -7.26 7.54
CA THR A 22 1.91 -5.93 8.14
C THR A 22 3.36 -5.47 8.25
N VAL A 23 3.60 -4.17 8.17
CA VAL A 23 4.93 -3.56 8.37
C VAL A 23 4.82 -2.25 9.16
N GLY A 24 5.69 -2.05 10.13
CA GLY A 24 5.83 -0.78 10.85
C GLY A 24 6.96 0.04 10.23
N LEU A 25 6.66 1.27 9.81
CA LEU A 25 7.63 2.13 9.14
C LEU A 25 7.98 3.36 10.00
N ASN A 26 9.16 3.93 9.75
CA ASN A 26 9.53 5.19 10.37
C ASN A 26 8.73 6.35 9.74
N ARG A 27 8.74 7.53 10.39
CA ARG A 27 7.94 8.69 9.94
C ARG A 27 8.28 9.12 8.52
N THR A 28 9.55 9.09 8.12
CA THR A 28 9.98 9.50 6.78
C THR A 28 9.44 8.56 5.70
N ALA A 29 9.56 7.25 5.90
CA ALA A 29 9.03 6.25 4.99
C ALA A 29 7.50 6.28 4.92
N SER A 30 6.85 6.48 6.08
CA SER A 30 5.39 6.58 6.18
C SER A 30 4.86 7.77 5.40
N ASN A 31 5.42 8.97 5.64
CA ASN A 31 5.02 10.18 4.93
C ASN A 31 5.24 10.06 3.41
N ALA A 32 6.31 9.37 2.98
CA ALA A 32 6.56 9.14 1.56
C ALA A 32 5.45 8.28 0.94
N LEU A 33 5.08 7.16 1.59
CA LEU A 33 4.01 6.30 1.10
C LEU A 33 2.63 6.96 1.18
N GLU A 34 2.35 7.74 2.22
CA GLU A 34 1.14 8.57 2.33
C GLU A 34 1.01 9.50 1.12
N THR A 35 2.07 10.25 0.82
CA THR A 35 2.11 11.15 -0.35
C THR A 35 1.93 10.39 -1.66
N LEU A 36 2.54 9.19 -1.79
CA LEU A 36 2.37 8.34 -2.97
C LEU A 36 0.90 7.91 -3.15
N PHE A 37 0.21 7.57 -2.07
CA PHE A 37 -1.19 7.14 -2.13
C PHE A 37 -2.13 8.30 -2.42
N ASP A 38 -1.86 9.49 -1.88
CA ASP A 38 -2.55 10.73 -2.24
C ASP A 38 -2.42 10.99 -3.76
N GLU A 39 -1.19 10.96 -4.28
CA GLU A 39 -0.91 11.19 -5.70
C GLU A 39 -1.57 10.14 -6.62
N ALA A 40 -1.57 8.87 -6.21
CA ALA A 40 -2.07 7.78 -7.05
C ALA A 40 -3.60 7.64 -7.03
N LEU A 41 -4.23 7.90 -5.88
CA LEU A 41 -5.62 7.48 -5.64
C LEU A 41 -6.58 8.64 -5.41
N GLN A 42 -6.15 9.75 -4.79
CA GLN A 42 -7.08 10.79 -4.34
C GLN A 42 -7.92 11.40 -5.49
N ALA A 43 -7.31 11.57 -6.67
CA ALA A 43 -7.99 12.16 -7.81
C ALA A 43 -8.84 11.17 -8.62
N ASN A 44 -8.38 9.91 -8.77
CA ASN A 44 -8.97 8.94 -9.69
C ASN A 44 -9.82 7.87 -8.99
N HIS A 45 -9.54 7.60 -7.72
CA HIS A 45 -10.13 6.54 -6.90
C HIS A 45 -10.36 7.02 -5.45
N PRO A 46 -11.11 8.12 -5.23
CA PRO A 46 -11.26 8.72 -3.89
C PRO A 46 -11.86 7.75 -2.86
N ASP A 47 -12.81 6.89 -3.26
CA ASP A 47 -13.43 5.91 -2.36
C ASP A 47 -12.41 4.87 -1.86
N ILE A 48 -11.46 4.48 -2.72
CA ILE A 48 -10.38 3.53 -2.35
C ILE A 48 -9.37 4.23 -1.45
N HIS A 49 -9.03 5.48 -1.76
CA HIS A 49 -8.14 6.31 -0.93
C HIS A 49 -8.70 6.47 0.48
N GLU A 50 -9.99 6.79 0.62
CA GLU A 50 -10.65 6.96 1.91
C GLU A 50 -10.57 5.68 2.75
N LYS A 51 -10.85 4.52 2.15
CA LYS A 51 -10.72 3.22 2.84
C LYS A 51 -9.29 2.96 3.33
N ILE A 52 -8.30 3.22 2.48
CA ILE A 52 -6.88 3.01 2.82
C ILE A 52 -6.44 3.91 3.97
N MET A 53 -6.89 5.17 3.96
CA MET A 53 -6.50 6.20 4.93
C MET A 53 -7.41 6.27 6.16
N MET A 54 -8.42 5.40 6.25
CA MET A 54 -9.45 5.45 7.29
C MET A 54 -8.88 5.49 8.72
N TYR A 55 -7.76 4.79 8.95
CA TYR A 55 -7.13 4.67 10.26
C TYR A 55 -5.89 5.56 10.43
N LEU A 56 -5.65 6.52 9.52
CA LEU A 56 -4.49 7.42 9.58
C LEU A 56 -4.42 8.23 10.90
N PRO A 57 -5.53 8.67 11.52
CA PRO A 57 -5.49 9.31 12.85
C PRO A 57 -4.93 8.43 13.97
N LEU A 58 -4.84 7.11 13.75
CA LEU A 58 -4.22 6.11 14.64
C LEU A 58 -2.82 5.71 14.17
N ASP A 59 -2.18 6.53 13.31
CA ASP A 59 -0.93 6.24 12.61
C ASP A 59 -0.98 4.88 11.88
N GLN A 60 -2.12 4.55 11.24
CA GLN A 60 -2.35 3.29 10.53
C GLN A 60 -2.85 3.50 9.11
N ILE A 61 -2.34 2.70 8.17
CA ILE A 61 -2.79 2.68 6.78
C ILE A 61 -3.13 1.23 6.43
N SER A 62 -4.37 0.96 6.03
CA SER A 62 -4.85 -0.41 5.91
C SER A 62 -5.58 -0.68 4.59
N PHE A 63 -5.17 -1.74 3.91
CA PHE A 63 -5.79 -2.26 2.70
C PHE A 63 -6.84 -3.34 3.01
N SER A 64 -7.12 -3.62 4.29
CA SER A 64 -8.02 -4.70 4.71
C SER A 64 -9.48 -4.48 4.31
N GLU A 65 -9.93 -3.23 4.31
CA GLU A 65 -11.31 -2.84 3.91
C GLU A 65 -11.54 -2.85 2.40
N LEU A 66 -10.50 -3.13 1.60
CA LEU A 66 -10.62 -3.26 0.15
C LEU A 66 -11.13 -4.66 -0.23
N SER A 67 -12.18 -4.67 -1.05
CA SER A 67 -12.54 -5.88 -1.82
C SER A 67 -11.39 -6.32 -2.71
N LYS A 68 -11.46 -7.55 -3.23
CA LYS A 68 -10.43 -8.08 -4.13
C LYS A 68 -10.24 -7.18 -5.36
N GLU A 69 -11.33 -6.71 -5.95
CA GLU A 69 -11.31 -5.84 -7.12
C GLU A 69 -10.68 -4.48 -6.79
N GLU A 70 -11.09 -3.86 -5.67
CA GLU A 70 -10.53 -2.58 -5.21
C GLU A 70 -9.04 -2.70 -4.86
N PHE A 71 -8.63 -3.79 -4.22
CA PHE A 71 -7.24 -4.05 -3.88
C PHE A 71 -6.36 -4.08 -5.14
N ASN A 72 -6.76 -4.84 -6.17
CA ASN A 72 -6.00 -4.91 -7.42
C ASN A 72 -6.03 -3.57 -8.18
N LEU A 73 -7.14 -2.85 -8.14
CA LEU A 73 -7.24 -1.52 -8.74
C LEU A 73 -6.31 -0.53 -8.05
N ALA A 74 -6.26 -0.52 -6.72
CA ALA A 74 -5.36 0.33 -5.93
C ALA A 74 -3.90 0.05 -6.26
N VAL A 75 -3.50 -1.23 -6.23
CA VAL A 75 -2.13 -1.66 -6.53
C VAL A 75 -1.74 -1.26 -7.95
N LYS A 76 -2.65 -1.45 -8.92
CA LYS A 76 -2.41 -1.04 -10.30
C LYS A 76 -2.23 0.47 -10.41
N ALA A 77 -3.12 1.26 -9.84
CA ALA A 77 -3.05 2.73 -9.88
C ALA A 77 -1.74 3.26 -9.27
N ILE A 78 -1.29 2.67 -8.16
CA ILE A 78 -0.01 3.05 -7.52
C ILE A 78 1.17 2.68 -8.42
N LYS A 79 1.18 1.47 -8.99
CA LYS A 79 2.24 1.05 -9.92
C LYS A 79 2.29 1.92 -11.17
N ASP A 80 1.13 2.26 -11.74
CA ASP A 80 1.02 3.13 -12.90
C ASP A 80 1.50 4.55 -12.57
N CYS A 81 1.15 5.09 -11.39
CA CYS A 81 1.64 6.36 -10.89
C CYS A 81 3.18 6.39 -10.82
N ILE A 82 3.79 5.34 -10.28
CA ILE A 82 5.25 5.20 -10.21
C ILE A 82 5.86 5.11 -11.62
N HIS A 83 5.26 4.32 -12.52
CA HIS A 83 5.82 4.02 -13.84
C HIS A 83 5.70 5.19 -14.82
N ASN A 84 4.63 5.98 -14.73
CA ASN A 84 4.36 7.07 -15.67
C ASN A 84 5.18 8.34 -15.39
N ARG A 85 5.98 8.36 -14.33
CA ARG A 85 6.87 9.50 -13.99
C ARG A 85 8.08 9.53 -14.91
N THR A 86 8.14 10.53 -15.78
CA THR A 86 9.37 10.88 -16.52
C THR A 86 10.20 11.83 -15.67
N GLU A 87 11.42 11.40 -15.27
CA GLU A 87 12.34 12.17 -14.41
C GLU A 87 11.83 12.39 -12.96
N PRO A 88 11.72 11.34 -12.14
CA PRO A 88 11.22 11.46 -10.78
C PRO A 88 12.15 12.34 -9.92
N THR A 89 11.55 13.17 -9.08
CA THR A 89 12.30 13.89 -8.03
C THR A 89 12.94 12.91 -7.05
N GLU A 90 13.86 13.37 -6.21
CA GLU A 90 14.44 12.54 -5.14
C GLU A 90 13.36 11.97 -4.21
N GLY A 91 12.36 12.79 -3.86
CA GLY A 91 11.20 12.35 -3.07
C GLY A 91 10.40 11.26 -3.77
N GLN A 92 10.11 11.41 -5.07
CA GLN A 92 9.40 10.40 -5.85
C GLN A 92 10.21 9.11 -6.06
N SER A 93 11.53 9.22 -6.16
CA SER A 93 12.43 8.08 -6.21
C SER A 93 12.44 7.33 -4.88
N TYR A 94 12.39 8.07 -3.76
CA TYR A 94 12.26 7.49 -2.43
C TYR A 94 10.90 6.81 -2.21
N GLN A 95 9.80 7.42 -2.65
CA GLN A 95 8.47 6.80 -2.64
C GLN A 95 8.47 5.45 -3.36
N LYS A 96 9.01 5.41 -4.59
CA LYS A 96 9.16 4.17 -5.38
C LYS A 96 9.94 3.12 -4.59
N ARG A 97 11.07 3.51 -4.01
CA ARG A 97 11.91 2.59 -3.23
C ARG A 97 11.16 2.00 -2.03
N MET A 98 10.48 2.83 -1.24
CA MET A 98 9.70 2.35 -0.09
C MET A 98 8.55 1.44 -0.51
N TRP A 99 7.90 1.74 -1.64
CA TRP A 99 6.90 0.84 -2.20
C TRP A 99 7.48 -0.53 -2.58
N GLU A 100 8.59 -0.55 -3.33
CA GLU A 100 9.22 -1.77 -3.82
C GLU A 100 9.86 -2.62 -2.70
N GLU A 101 10.45 -1.98 -1.69
CA GLU A 101 11.15 -2.66 -0.59
C GLU A 101 10.21 -3.13 0.53
N GLU A 102 9.20 -2.33 0.89
CA GLU A 102 8.41 -2.58 2.11
C GLU A 102 6.99 -3.08 1.80
N ILE A 103 6.33 -2.54 0.77
CA ILE A 103 4.90 -2.77 0.53
C ILE A 103 4.66 -3.86 -0.51
N GLN A 104 5.35 -3.79 -1.65
CA GLN A 104 5.20 -4.74 -2.75
C GLN A 104 5.44 -6.20 -2.33
N PRO A 105 6.44 -6.56 -1.50
CA PRO A 105 6.65 -7.94 -1.07
C PRO A 105 5.47 -8.49 -0.25
N LEU A 106 4.73 -7.63 0.46
CA LEU A 106 3.53 -7.99 1.20
C LEU A 106 2.35 -8.19 0.25
N ILE A 107 2.16 -7.28 -0.71
CA ILE A 107 1.12 -7.41 -1.74
C ILE A 107 1.24 -8.74 -2.49
N LEU A 108 2.45 -9.14 -2.86
CA LEU A 108 2.69 -10.40 -3.58
C LEU A 108 2.32 -11.65 -2.77
N GLN A 109 2.16 -11.53 -1.46
CA GLN A 109 1.77 -12.62 -0.56
C GLN A 109 0.27 -12.62 -0.25
N ASP A 110 -0.45 -11.55 -0.57
CA ASP A 110 -1.89 -11.42 -0.33
C ASP A 110 -2.68 -12.23 -1.37
N GLU A 111 -3.67 -12.99 -0.91
CA GLU A 111 -4.49 -13.85 -1.78
C GLU A 111 -5.35 -13.08 -2.77
N ARG A 112 -5.71 -11.83 -2.43
CA ARG A 112 -6.50 -10.98 -3.31
C ARG A 112 -5.69 -10.57 -4.52
N TYR A 113 -4.37 -10.48 -4.40
CA TYR A 113 -3.51 -10.01 -5.48
C TYR A 113 -3.57 -10.94 -6.70
N GLN A 114 -3.89 -10.36 -7.85
CA GLN A 114 -3.82 -11.01 -9.15
C GLN A 114 -2.72 -10.32 -9.95
N GLN A 115 -1.78 -11.11 -10.47
CA GLN A 115 -0.80 -10.62 -11.45
C GLN A 115 -1.54 -10.28 -12.75
N LEU A 116 -2.16 -9.10 -12.78
CA LEU A 116 -2.76 -8.48 -13.96
C LEU A 116 -1.69 -7.75 -14.77
#